data_AF-A0A2E7TBE1-F1
#
_entry.id   AF-A0A2E7TBE1-F1
#
_cell.length_a   1.000
_cell.length_b   1.000
_cell.length_c   1.000
_cell.angle_alpha   90.00
_cell.angle_beta   90.00
_cell.angle_gamma   90.00
#
_symmetry.space_group_name_H-M   'P 1'
#
loop_
_entity.id
_entity.type
_entity.pdbx_description
1 polymer ?
#
loop_
_entity_poly.entity_id
_entity_poly.type
_entity_poly.pdbx_seq_one_letter_code
_entity_poly.pdbx_strand_id
1 'polypeptide(L)'
;ALEKQREDLTREQVAALEKQREDLTREQEATLSKLEAQNLALTKQLGPKRSMLGKHVVGVRIWIQDEIYRFSLADPRDAEPLELSEEELYAHLDALLEQYGDSLYTKNMPDDRMSHGEANKIVTFIRCKYDYYDPPNNCEKP
;
A
#
# COMPACT_ATOMS: atom_id res chain seq x y z
N ALA A 1 0.30 -68.36 6.89
CA ALA A 1 -0.79 -67.74 6.09
C ALA A 1 -1.42 -66.56 6.83
N LEU A 2 -1.92 -66.78 8.06
CA LEU A 2 -2.53 -65.75 8.90
C LEU A 2 -1.60 -64.57 9.28
N GLU A 3 -0.33 -64.83 9.60
CA GLU A 3 0.63 -63.75 9.91
C GLU A 3 0.88 -62.84 8.71
N LYS A 4 1.09 -63.42 7.53
CA LYS A 4 1.30 -62.66 6.29
C LYS A 4 0.09 -61.77 5.95
N GLN A 5 -1.13 -62.29 6.13
CA GLN A 5 -2.36 -61.53 5.96
C GLN A 5 -2.47 -60.37 6.97
N ARG A 6 -1.94 -60.55 8.20
CA ARG A 6 -1.91 -59.53 9.24
C ARG A 6 -0.90 -58.42 8.95
N GLU A 7 0.26 -58.79 8.41
CA GLU A 7 1.29 -57.85 7.96
C GLU A 7 0.80 -57.01 6.79
N ASP A 8 0.15 -57.64 5.80
CA ASP A 8 -0.42 -56.95 4.64
C ASP A 8 -1.51 -55.95 5.06
N LEU A 9 -2.41 -56.35 5.97
CA LEU A 9 -3.43 -55.45 6.57
C LEU A 9 -2.81 -54.27 7.31
N THR A 10 -1.72 -54.50 8.07
CA THR A 10 -1.03 -53.43 8.80
C THR A 10 -0.36 -52.47 7.82
N ARG A 11 0.20 -52.99 6.74
CA ARG A 11 0.86 -52.19 5.70
C ARG A 11 -0.12 -51.32 4.92
N GLU A 12 -1.30 -51.84 4.60
CA GLU A 12 -2.39 -51.08 4.00
C GLU A 12 -2.90 -49.96 4.93
N GLN A 13 -3.03 -50.24 6.23
CA GLN A 13 -3.42 -49.23 7.22
C GLN A 13 -2.38 -48.11 7.34
N VAL A 14 -1.09 -48.44 7.37
CA VAL A 14 0.00 -47.45 7.39
C VAL A 14 -0.03 -46.59 6.13
N ALA A 15 -0.15 -47.20 4.95
CA ALA A 15 -0.21 -46.46 3.68
C ALA A 15 -1.44 -45.53 3.60
N ALA A 16 -2.59 -45.97 4.12
CA ALA A 16 -3.80 -45.15 4.19
C ALA A 16 -3.61 -43.93 5.12
N LEU A 17 -2.97 -44.13 6.28
CA LEU A 17 -2.66 -43.06 7.23
C LEU A 17 -1.63 -42.07 6.68
N GLU A 18 -0.61 -42.56 5.97
CA GLU A 18 0.39 -41.71 5.32
C GLU A 18 -0.26 -40.83 4.24
N LYS A 19 -1.11 -41.42 3.39
CA LYS A 19 -1.87 -40.67 2.40
C LYS A 19 -2.78 -39.61 3.04
N GLN A 20 -3.48 -39.97 4.12
CA GLN A 20 -4.34 -39.02 4.84
C GLN A 20 -3.53 -37.86 5.44
N ARG A 21 -2.32 -38.11 5.95
CA ARG A 21 -1.42 -37.07 6.45
C ARG A 21 -0.94 -36.14 5.34
N GLU A 22 -0.59 -36.67 4.18
CA GLU A 22 -0.19 -35.85 3.03
C GLU A 22 -1.33 -34.94 2.56
N ASP A 23 -2.54 -35.48 2.43
CA ASP A 23 -3.70 -34.71 2.00
C ASP A 23 -4.03 -33.57 3.00
N LEU A 24 -3.99 -33.85 4.30
CA LEU A 24 -4.15 -32.83 5.35
C LEU A 24 -3.05 -31.76 5.31
N THR A 25 -1.81 -32.15 5.02
CA THR A 25 -0.70 -31.19 4.92
C THR A 25 -0.88 -30.26 3.73
N ARG A 26 -1.29 -30.79 2.56
CA ARG A 26 -1.59 -29.96 1.38
C ARG A 26 -2.75 -28.99 1.64
N GLU A 27 -3.80 -29.44 2.31
CA GLU A 27 -4.94 -28.58 2.68
C GLU A 27 -4.52 -27.45 3.63
N GLN A 28 -3.64 -27.75 4.59
CA GLN A 28 -3.09 -26.73 5.50
C GLN A 28 -2.25 -25.70 4.74
N GLU A 29 -1.35 -26.12 3.85
CA GLU A 29 -0.53 -25.23 3.04
C GLU A 29 -1.39 -24.32 2.14
N ALA A 30 -2.40 -24.89 1.47
CA ALA A 30 -3.33 -24.12 0.64
C ALA A 30 -4.12 -23.10 1.47
N THR A 31 -4.53 -23.46 2.68
CA THR A 31 -5.25 -22.57 3.59
C THR A 31 -4.36 -21.43 4.09
N LEU A 32 -3.12 -21.73 4.48
CA LEU A 32 -2.14 -20.72 4.88
C LEU A 32 -1.86 -19.74 3.76
N SER A 33 -1.61 -20.23 2.54
CA SER A 33 -1.38 -19.38 1.37
C SER A 33 -2.56 -18.44 1.09
N LYS A 34 -3.79 -18.94 1.22
CA LYS A 34 -5.00 -18.12 1.06
C LYS A 34 -5.11 -17.04 2.15
N LEU A 35 -4.80 -17.38 3.40
CA LEU A 35 -4.81 -16.43 4.52
C LEU A 35 -3.72 -15.37 4.40
N GLU A 36 -2.54 -15.74 3.91
CA GLU A 36 -1.45 -14.81 3.61
C GLU A 36 -1.84 -13.84 2.49
N ALA A 37 -2.43 -14.34 1.40
CA ALA A 37 -2.93 -13.51 0.32
C ALA A 37 -4.02 -12.54 0.80
N GLN A 38 -4.93 -13.00 1.67
CA GLN A 38 -5.96 -12.16 2.29
C GLN A 38 -5.34 -11.12 3.24
N ASN A 39 -4.39 -11.50 4.09
CA ASN A 39 -3.67 -10.57 4.97
C ASN A 39 -2.91 -9.52 4.17
N LEU A 40 -2.25 -9.90 3.08
CA LEU A 40 -1.56 -8.97 2.21
C LEU A 40 -2.54 -7.99 1.55
N ALA A 41 -3.70 -8.48 1.09
CA ALA A 41 -4.76 -7.64 0.53
C ALA A 41 -5.32 -6.67 1.59
N LEU A 42 -5.59 -7.15 2.80
CA LEU A 42 -6.01 -6.33 3.95
C LEU A 42 -4.97 -5.29 4.34
N THR A 43 -3.68 -5.65 4.37
CA THR A 43 -2.58 -4.74 4.71
C THR A 43 -2.39 -3.68 3.63
N LYS A 44 -2.54 -4.04 2.35
CA LYS A 44 -2.59 -3.07 1.23
C LYS A 44 -3.80 -2.14 1.33
N GLN A 45 -4.95 -2.66 1.73
CA GLN A 45 -6.18 -1.88 1.85
C GLN A 45 -6.19 -0.95 3.07
N LEU A 46 -5.57 -1.37 4.18
CA LEU A 46 -5.46 -0.59 5.41
C LEU A 46 -4.27 0.39 5.40
N GLY A 47 -3.33 0.22 4.46
CA GLY A 47 -2.08 0.98 4.39
C GLY A 47 -1.19 0.76 5.62
N PRO A 48 0.10 1.16 5.57
CA PRO A 48 0.86 1.33 6.81
C PRO A 48 0.13 2.34 7.70
N LYS A 49 0.05 2.09 9.01
CA LYS A 49 -0.38 3.11 9.98
C LYS A 49 0.59 4.30 9.84
N ARG A 50 0.17 5.32 9.09
CA ARG A 50 0.97 6.53 8.87
C ARG A 50 1.03 7.30 10.19
N SER A 51 2.15 7.19 10.87
CA SER A 51 2.43 7.98 12.07
C SER A 51 2.92 9.35 11.64
N MET A 52 2.29 10.39 12.18
CA MET A 52 2.73 11.77 11.97
C MET A 52 3.87 12.16 12.94
N LEU A 53 4.16 11.33 13.94
CA LEU A 53 5.13 11.64 14.97
C LEU A 53 6.55 11.70 14.38
N GLY A 54 7.22 12.85 14.54
CA GLY A 54 8.57 13.07 14.04
C GLY A 54 8.65 13.32 12.53
N LYS A 55 7.52 13.59 11.86
CA LYS A 55 7.45 13.88 10.42
C LYS A 55 7.11 15.34 10.17
N HIS A 56 7.62 15.90 9.08
CA HIS A 56 7.17 17.18 8.54
C HIS A 56 5.97 16.92 7.63
N VAL A 57 4.78 17.21 8.13
CA VAL A 57 3.53 16.85 7.47
C VAL A 57 2.99 18.04 6.71
N VAL A 58 2.93 17.95 5.38
CA VAL A 58 2.32 18.97 4.53
C VAL A 58 0.99 18.48 3.95
N GLY A 59 -0.01 19.36 3.94
CA GLY A 59 -1.31 19.09 3.31
C GLY A 59 -1.30 19.53 1.86
N VAL A 60 -1.72 18.66 0.94
CA VAL A 60 -1.90 19.01 -0.47
C VAL A 60 -3.37 18.86 -0.83
N ARG A 61 -4.06 19.97 -1.12
CA ARG A 61 -5.42 19.94 -1.65
C ARG A 61 -5.37 20.03 -3.17
N ILE A 62 -6.20 19.24 -3.85
CA ILE A 62 -6.26 19.19 -5.31
C ILE A 62 -7.72 19.38 -5.71
N TRP A 63 -8.01 20.29 -6.63
CA TRP A 63 -9.37 20.48 -7.15
C TRP A 63 -9.32 20.88 -8.62
N ILE A 64 -10.48 20.82 -9.28
CA ILE A 64 -10.65 21.32 -10.65
C ILE A 64 -11.41 22.65 -10.59
N GLN A 65 -10.87 23.65 -11.27
CA GLN A 65 -11.51 24.94 -11.45
C GLN A 65 -11.30 25.38 -12.90
N ASP A 66 -12.40 25.68 -13.60
CA ASP A 66 -12.38 26.11 -15.00
C ASP A 66 -11.61 25.12 -15.91
N GLU A 67 -11.84 23.82 -15.72
CA GLU A 67 -11.17 22.70 -16.44
C GLU A 67 -9.66 22.56 -16.17
N ILE A 68 -9.11 23.31 -15.21
CA ILE A 68 -7.69 23.30 -14.84
C ILE A 68 -7.52 22.72 -13.43
N TYR A 69 -6.49 21.89 -13.24
CA TYR A 69 -6.10 21.44 -11.91
C TYR A 69 -5.51 22.59 -11.10
N ARG A 70 -6.01 22.74 -9.87
CA ARG A 70 -5.55 23.71 -8.89
C ARG A 70 -5.07 22.98 -7.66
N PHE A 71 -4.09 23.58 -7.02
CA PHE A 71 -3.42 23.00 -5.87
C PHE A 71 -3.31 24.03 -4.76
N SER A 72 -3.36 23.56 -3.53
CA SER A 72 -2.84 24.32 -2.41
C SER A 72 -2.00 23.47 -1.50
N LEU A 73 -0.95 24.08 -0.98
CA LEU A 73 0.01 23.47 -0.06
C LEU A 73 -0.14 24.13 1.31
N ALA A 74 -0.46 23.32 2.31
CA ALA A 74 -0.48 23.73 3.71
C ALA A 74 0.77 23.16 4.39
N ASP A 75 1.76 24.02 4.63
CA ASP A 75 2.92 23.70 5.48
C ASP A 75 2.63 24.10 6.92
N PRO A 76 3.01 23.31 7.94
CA PRO A 76 2.79 23.65 9.35
C PRO A 76 3.52 24.92 9.81
N ARG A 77 4.48 25.42 9.01
CA ARG A 77 5.19 26.69 9.26
C ARG A 77 4.43 27.90 8.73
N ASP A 78 3.48 27.69 7.82
CA ASP A 78 2.72 28.76 7.20
C ASP A 78 1.39 28.96 7.93
N ALA A 79 0.96 30.23 8.01
CA ALA A 79 -0.30 30.57 8.67
C ALA A 79 -1.53 30.15 7.85
N GLU A 80 -1.41 30.17 6.52
CA GLU A 80 -2.48 29.85 5.57
C GLU A 80 -1.94 28.97 4.45
N PRO A 81 -2.77 28.11 3.82
CA PRO A 81 -2.37 27.35 2.66
C PRO A 81 -2.01 28.25 1.47
N LEU A 82 -0.93 27.92 0.77
CA LEU A 82 -0.50 28.60 -0.43
C LEU A 82 -1.16 27.99 -1.67
N GLU A 83 -1.87 28.79 -2.46
CA GLU A 83 -2.40 28.35 -3.76
C GLU A 83 -1.28 28.34 -4.81
N LEU A 84 -1.18 27.23 -5.54
CA LEU A 84 -0.08 26.94 -6.45
C LEU A 84 -0.61 26.36 -7.77
N SER A 85 0.08 26.64 -8.86
CA SER A 85 0.01 25.82 -10.07
C SER A 85 0.66 24.46 -9.84
N GLU A 86 0.47 23.53 -10.78
CA GLU A 86 1.09 22.20 -10.70
C GLU A 86 2.64 22.28 -10.64
N GLU A 87 3.23 23.12 -11.48
CA GLU A 87 4.69 23.28 -11.56
C GLU A 87 5.24 23.85 -10.25
N GLU A 88 4.57 24.85 -9.68
CA GLU A 88 4.99 25.46 -8.43
C GLU A 88 4.81 24.50 -7.25
N LEU A 89 3.75 23.69 -7.24
CA LEU A 89 3.56 22.65 -6.22
C LEU A 89 4.74 21.69 -6.21
N TYR A 90 5.13 21.15 -7.37
CA TYR A 90 6.24 20.21 -7.42
C TYR A 90 7.57 20.86 -7.07
N ALA A 91 7.82 22.10 -7.49
CA ALA A 91 9.02 22.82 -7.08
C ALA A 91 9.10 23.00 -5.54
N HIS A 92 7.98 23.32 -4.90
CA HIS A 92 7.91 23.41 -3.44
C HIS A 92 8.12 22.05 -2.77
N LEU A 93 7.50 20.98 -3.30
CA LEU A 93 7.67 19.62 -2.76
C LEU A 93 9.10 19.09 -2.96
N ASP A 94 9.77 19.42 -4.07
CA ASP A 94 11.19 19.11 -4.28
C ASP A 94 12.06 19.81 -3.22
N ALA A 95 11.83 21.11 -2.96
CA ALA A 95 12.55 21.84 -1.92
C ALA A 95 12.29 21.29 -0.50
N LEU A 96 11.06 20.88 -0.21
CA LEU A 96 10.70 20.22 1.05
C LEU A 96 11.36 18.84 1.18
N LEU A 97 11.45 18.10 0.08
CA LEU A 97 12.10 16.79 0.05
C LEU A 97 13.60 16.93 0.29
N GLU A 98 14.26 17.94 -0.31
CA GLU A 98 15.66 18.25 -0.02
C GLU A 98 15.87 18.63 1.46
N GLN A 99 14.93 19.38 2.06
CA GLN A 99 15.03 19.84 3.44
C GLN A 99 14.77 18.72 4.47
N TYR A 100 13.77 17.88 4.24
CA TYR A 100 13.26 16.92 5.24
C TYR A 100 13.53 15.46 4.91
N GLY A 101 13.88 15.14 3.66
CA GLY A 101 14.16 13.79 3.17
C GLY A 101 13.11 12.77 3.61
N ASP A 102 13.57 11.70 4.26
CA ASP A 102 12.76 10.62 4.81
C ASP A 102 11.81 11.04 5.95
N SER A 103 11.77 12.31 6.32
CA SER A 103 10.82 12.85 7.29
C SER A 103 9.65 13.59 6.64
N LEU A 104 9.67 13.80 5.32
CA LEU A 104 8.57 14.44 4.61
C LEU A 104 7.37 13.50 4.49
N TYR A 105 6.19 14.00 4.86
CA TYR A 105 4.93 13.29 4.71
C TYR A 105 3.91 14.18 3.99
N THR A 106 3.37 13.71 2.86
CA THR A 106 2.33 14.42 2.11
C THR A 106 0.93 13.87 2.41
N LYS A 107 0.06 14.72 2.97
CA LYS A 107 -1.36 14.42 3.17
C LYS A 107 -2.17 14.97 2.00
N ASN A 108 -2.44 14.12 1.03
CA ASN A 108 -3.14 14.50 -0.20
C ASN A 108 -4.67 14.41 -0.02
N MET A 109 -5.39 15.46 -0.43
CA MET A 109 -6.83 15.65 -0.26
C MET A 109 -7.43 16.12 -1.60
N PRO A 110 -7.70 15.20 -2.54
CA PRO A 110 -8.42 15.54 -3.76
C PRO A 110 -9.88 15.92 -3.45
N ASP A 111 -10.44 16.82 -4.26
CA ASP A 111 -11.85 17.23 -4.20
C ASP A 111 -12.76 16.06 -4.65
N ASP A 112 -13.89 15.90 -3.97
CA ASP A 112 -14.89 14.86 -4.24
C ASP A 112 -15.48 14.96 -5.66
N ARG A 113 -15.35 16.12 -6.32
CA ARG A 113 -15.82 16.34 -7.69
C ARG A 113 -14.88 15.78 -8.76
N MET A 114 -13.65 15.43 -8.41
CA MET A 114 -12.69 14.83 -9.34
C MET A 114 -13.08 13.38 -9.63
N SER A 115 -12.80 12.88 -10.83
CA SER A 115 -12.97 11.44 -11.06
C SER A 115 -11.96 10.66 -10.21
N HIS A 116 -12.37 9.49 -9.72
CA HIS A 116 -11.50 8.64 -8.91
C HIS A 116 -10.18 8.29 -9.63
N GLY A 117 -10.22 8.09 -10.95
CA GLY A 117 -9.05 7.80 -11.76
C GLY A 117 -8.06 8.96 -11.83
N GLU A 118 -8.54 10.19 -12.02
CA GLU A 118 -7.70 11.39 -12.08
C GLU A 118 -7.07 11.71 -10.72
N ALA A 119 -7.89 11.73 -9.67
CA ALA A 119 -7.43 11.94 -8.30
C ALA A 119 -6.37 10.90 -7.91
N ASN A 120 -6.61 9.62 -8.22
CA ASN A 120 -5.68 8.55 -7.87
C ASN A 120 -4.33 8.69 -8.61
N LYS A 121 -4.30 9.12 -9.87
CA LYS A 121 -3.03 9.33 -10.61
C LYS A 121 -2.16 10.40 -9.93
N ILE A 122 -2.73 11.57 -9.66
CA ILE A 122 -2.00 12.70 -9.07
C ILE A 122 -1.54 12.34 -7.64
N VAL A 123 -2.44 11.80 -6.82
CA VAL A 123 -2.11 11.40 -5.44
C VAL A 123 -1.04 10.31 -5.42
N THR A 124 -1.11 9.33 -6.32
CA THR A 124 -0.10 8.26 -6.41
C THR A 124 1.25 8.82 -6.80
N PHE A 125 1.30 9.75 -7.76
CA PHE A 125 2.55 10.41 -8.16
C PHE A 125 3.18 11.18 -7.01
N ILE A 126 2.41 12.03 -6.32
CA ILE A 126 2.90 12.82 -5.19
C ILE A 126 3.40 11.91 -4.06
N ARG A 127 2.64 10.86 -3.73
CA ARG A 127 3.05 9.89 -2.72
C ARG A 127 4.34 9.18 -3.09
N CYS A 128 4.41 8.62 -4.28
CA CYS A 128 5.57 7.88 -4.76
C CYS A 128 6.85 8.73 -4.76
N LYS A 129 6.76 10.02 -5.08
CA LYS A 129 7.93 10.89 -5.20
C LYS A 129 8.34 11.56 -3.88
N TYR A 130 7.38 11.92 -3.02
CA TYR A 130 7.63 12.82 -1.89
C TYR A 130 7.19 12.28 -0.52
N ASP A 131 6.44 11.18 -0.45
CA ASP A 131 5.96 10.62 0.82
C ASP A 131 6.92 9.54 1.32
N TYR A 132 7.44 9.73 2.53
CA TYR A 132 8.31 8.75 3.20
C TYR A 132 7.76 7.31 3.19
N TYR A 133 6.43 7.14 3.24
CA TYR A 133 5.83 5.81 3.31
C TYR A 133 5.81 5.06 1.97
N ASP A 134 6.04 5.74 0.85
CA ASP A 134 6.03 5.17 -0.49
C ASP A 134 7.37 5.48 -1.18
N PRO A 135 8.45 4.70 -0.93
CA PRO A 135 9.76 4.98 -1.50
C PRO A 135 9.69 5.00 -3.04
N PRO A 136 10.47 5.87 -3.70
CA PRO A 136 10.36 6.14 -5.13
C PRO A 136 10.77 4.92 -5.97
N ASN A 137 9.78 4.11 -6.36
CA ASN A 137 9.94 3.05 -7.35
C ASN A 137 8.98 3.33 -8.51
N ASN A 138 9.53 3.77 -9.63
CA ASN A 138 8.83 3.96 -10.91
C ASN A 138 7.62 4.93 -10.86
N CYS A 139 7.86 6.17 -10.41
CA CYS A 139 6.84 7.22 -10.34
C CYS A 139 6.68 7.92 -11.71
N GLU A 140 5.72 7.48 -12.53
CA GLU A 140 5.37 8.17 -13.78
C GLU A 140 4.51 9.40 -13.50
N LYS A 141 4.89 10.55 -14.11
CA LYS A 141 4.09 11.78 -14.02
C LYS A 141 2.74 11.56 -14.74
N PRO A 142 1.60 11.99 -14.14
CA PRO A 142 0.28 11.92 -14.77
C PRO A 142 0.19 12.60 -16.14
#